data_AF-A0A060C1H9-F1
#
_entry.id   AF-A0A060C1H9-F1
#
_cell.length_a   1.000
_cell.length_b   1.000
_cell.length_c   1.000
_cell.angle_alpha   90.00
_cell.angle_beta   90.00
_cell.angle_gamma   90.00
#
_symmetry.space_group_name_H-M   'P 1'
#
loop_
_entity.id
_entity.type
_entity.pdbx_description
1 polymer ?
#
loop_
_entity_poly.entity_id
_entity_poly.type
_entity_poly.pdbx_seq_one_letter_code
_entity_poly.pdbx_strand_id
1 'polypeptide(L)'
;SLMYLQILTNWGVNLHPFVDSQGYTHTVTVSLTSYGDRVYSVCYVIYSILMQSVQPNRIILWLSEQEYNDENLPQSLKDLRSRGAEIAYCPDYRSYKKIIPTLRKYPEDVI
;
A
#
# COMPACT_ATOMS: atom_id res chain seq x y z
N SER A 1 19.31 -11.42 -17.94
CA SER A 1 19.10 -12.36 -16.82
C SER A 1 17.60 -12.43 -16.55
N LEU A 2 17.04 -13.62 -16.32
CA LEU A 2 15.61 -13.88 -16.03
C LEU A 2 15.04 -12.98 -14.90
N MET A 3 15.90 -12.41 -14.07
CA MET A 3 15.62 -11.36 -13.09
C MET A 3 14.87 -10.14 -13.65
N TYR A 4 15.19 -9.69 -14.87
CA TYR A 4 14.54 -8.53 -15.50
C TYR A 4 13.11 -8.84 -15.99
N LEU A 5 12.88 -10.09 -16.41
CA LEU A 5 11.55 -10.58 -16.77
C LEU A 5 10.69 -10.84 -15.52
N GLN A 6 11.29 -11.25 -14.40
CA GLN A 6 10.59 -11.37 -13.11
C GLN A 6 10.13 -10.03 -12.53
N ILE A 7 10.90 -8.95 -12.73
CA ILE A 7 10.50 -7.58 -12.38
C ILE A 7 9.25 -7.15 -13.16
N LEU A 8 9.07 -7.63 -14.40
CA LEU A 8 7.89 -7.34 -15.22
C LEU A 8 6.67 -8.21 -14.88
N THR A 9 6.86 -9.34 -14.19
CA THR A 9 5.76 -10.22 -13.76
C THR A 9 5.32 -10.00 -12.31
N ASN A 10 6.05 -9.23 -11.49
CA ASN A 10 5.65 -8.90 -10.13
C ASN A 10 5.07 -7.49 -10.08
N TRP A 11 3.79 -7.44 -9.74
CA TRP A 11 2.91 -6.31 -9.92
C TRP A 11 3.21 -5.23 -8.88
N GLY A 12 4.14 -4.32 -9.20
CA GLY A 12 4.27 -2.99 -8.59
C GLY A 12 4.84 -2.89 -7.17
N VAL A 13 5.25 -4.00 -6.55
CA VAL A 13 5.94 -4.01 -5.24
C VAL A 13 7.24 -4.80 -5.30
N ASN A 14 8.23 -4.38 -4.50
CA ASN A 14 9.51 -5.05 -4.38
C ASN A 14 9.39 -6.31 -3.50
N LEU A 15 9.75 -7.48 -4.01
CA LEU A 15 9.72 -8.71 -3.24
C LEU A 15 10.95 -8.94 -2.36
N HIS A 16 11.99 -8.12 -2.51
CA HIS A 16 13.23 -8.23 -1.76
C HIS A 16 13.32 -7.14 -0.68
N PRO A 17 13.76 -7.49 0.54
CA PRO A 17 13.96 -6.49 1.59
C PRO A 17 15.06 -5.50 1.20
N PHE A 18 14.93 -4.28 1.70
CA PHE A 18 15.94 -3.24 1.56
C PHE A 18 17.11 -3.52 2.49
N VAL A 19 18.34 -3.29 2.04
CA VAL A 19 19.55 -3.46 2.86
C VAL A 19 20.15 -2.09 3.11
N ASP A 20 20.34 -1.73 4.39
CA ASP A 20 20.99 -0.48 4.76
C ASP A 20 22.52 -0.56 4.68
N SER A 21 23.21 0.56 4.95
CA SER A 21 24.68 0.62 4.90
C SER A 21 25.39 -0.28 5.91
N GLN A 22 24.69 -0.77 6.93
CA GLN A 22 25.20 -1.67 7.97
C GLN A 22 24.87 -3.13 7.66
N GLY A 23 24.15 -3.42 6.58
CA GLY A 23 23.78 -4.77 6.17
C GLY A 23 22.48 -5.29 6.78
N TYR A 24 21.71 -4.46 7.48
CA TYR A 24 20.41 -4.88 8.02
C TYR A 24 19.33 -4.85 6.96
N THR A 25 18.47 -5.86 6.98
CA THR A 25 17.33 -6.01 6.07
C THR A 25 16.08 -5.36 6.64
N HIS A 26 15.38 -4.56 5.83
CA HIS A 26 14.18 -3.83 6.19
C HIS A 26 13.06 -4.09 5.18
N THR A 27 11.85 -4.29 5.69
CA THR A 27 10.63 -4.25 4.87
C THR A 27 10.08 -2.83 4.90
N VAL A 28 9.88 -2.23 3.73
CA VAL A 28 9.33 -0.88 3.59
C VAL A 28 7.86 -0.97 3.18
N THR A 29 6.98 -0.47 4.05
CA THR A 29 5.53 -0.50 3.85
C THR A 29 4.98 0.92 3.74
N VAL A 30 4.43 1.26 2.58
CA VAL A 30 3.72 2.53 2.40
C VAL A 30 2.29 2.39 2.91
N SER A 31 1.94 3.19 3.92
CA SER A 31 0.59 3.22 4.49
C SER A 31 -0.12 4.53 4.15
N LEU A 32 -1.24 4.43 3.43
CA LEU A 32 -2.08 5.55 3.03
C LEU A 32 -3.46 5.44 3.66
N THR A 33 -4.10 6.58 3.90
CA THR A 33 -5.49 6.60 4.34
C THR A 33 -6.29 7.62 3.54
N SER A 34 -7.52 7.26 3.17
CA SER A 34 -8.41 8.15 2.44
C SER A 34 -9.84 8.00 2.96
N TYR A 35 -10.68 9.00 2.70
CA TYR A 35 -12.06 9.11 3.20
C TYR A 35 -12.89 9.98 2.25
N GLY A 36 -14.20 9.72 2.21
CA GLY A 36 -15.13 10.39 1.29
C GLY A 36 -14.65 10.42 -0.16
N ASP A 37 -14.92 11.51 -0.87
CA ASP A 37 -14.64 11.62 -2.31
C ASP A 37 -13.14 11.56 -2.68
N ARG A 38 -12.23 11.73 -1.71
CA ARG A 38 -10.78 11.63 -1.94
C ARG A 38 -10.34 10.20 -2.27
N VAL A 39 -11.20 9.21 -2.06
CA VAL A 39 -10.97 7.82 -2.46
C VAL A 39 -10.85 7.68 -3.98
N TYR A 40 -11.50 8.57 -4.76
CA TYR A 40 -11.37 8.57 -6.21
C TYR A 40 -10.06 9.16 -6.72
N SER A 41 -9.38 9.99 -5.94
CA SER A 41 -8.10 10.59 -6.33
C SER A 41 -6.88 9.87 -5.74
N VAL A 42 -7.03 9.17 -4.60
CA VAL A 42 -5.93 8.41 -3.98
C VAL A 42 -5.38 7.31 -4.89
N CYS A 43 -6.18 6.82 -5.85
CA CYS A 43 -5.71 5.85 -6.84
C CYS A 43 -4.53 6.40 -7.67
N TYR A 44 -4.49 7.69 -7.97
CA TYR A 44 -3.38 8.32 -8.68
C TYR A 44 -2.11 8.38 -7.83
N VAL A 45 -2.25 8.56 -6.52
CA VAL A 45 -1.11 8.52 -5.58
C VAL A 45 -0.53 7.12 -5.53
N ILE A 46 -1.37 6.10 -5.36
CA ILE A 46 -0.92 4.70 -5.34
C ILE A 46 -0.28 4.34 -6.68
N TYR A 47 -0.91 4.70 -7.80
CA TYR A 47 -0.37 4.47 -9.12
C TYR A 47 1.01 5.11 -9.29
N SER A 48 1.17 6.37 -8.85
CA SER A 48 2.45 7.06 -8.88
C SER A 48 3.54 6.28 -8.12
N ILE A 49 3.23 5.77 -6.92
CA ILE A 49 4.16 4.98 -6.10
C ILE A 49 4.53 3.66 -6.78
N LEU A 50 3.54 2.94 -7.33
CA LEU A 50 3.77 1.69 -8.07
C LEU A 50 4.66 1.89 -9.32
N MET A 51 4.67 3.09 -9.89
CA MET A 51 5.45 3.46 -11.07
C MET A 51 6.85 4.02 -10.75
N GLN A 52 7.21 4.19 -9.48
CA GLN A 52 8.55 4.67 -9.10
C GLN A 52 9.62 3.62 -9.39
N SER A 53 10.86 4.09 -9.63
CA SER A 53 12.02 3.21 -9.87
C SER A 53 12.41 2.37 -8.64
N VAL A 54 12.03 2.83 -7.44
CA VAL A 54 12.19 2.11 -6.19
C VAL A 54 10.79 1.80 -5.67
N GLN A 55 10.41 0.54 -5.74
CA GLN A 55 9.09 0.09 -5.29
C GLN A 55 9.14 -0.32 -3.82
N PRO A 56 8.14 0.03 -3.00
CA PRO A 56 8.05 -0.47 -1.63
C PRO A 56 7.75 -1.97 -1.62
N ASN A 57 7.97 -2.63 -0.49
CA ASN A 57 7.60 -4.04 -0.34
C ASN A 57 6.09 -4.23 -0.22
N ARG A 58 5.39 -3.21 0.28
CA ARG A 58 3.94 -3.24 0.48
C ARG A 58 3.36 -1.85 0.32
N ILE A 59 2.13 -1.79 -0.20
CA ILE A 59 1.29 -0.60 -0.14
C ILE A 59 -0.02 -1.01 0.50
N ILE A 60 -0.46 -0.30 1.54
CA ILE A 60 -1.77 -0.51 2.17
C ILE A 60 -2.56 0.80 2.18
N LEU A 61 -3.77 0.76 1.63
CA LEU A 61 -4.74 1.84 1.71
C LEU A 61 -5.81 1.49 2.75
N TRP A 62 -5.93 2.33 3.77
CA TRP A 62 -7.00 2.25 4.75
C TRP A 62 -8.17 3.15 4.37
N LEU A 63 -9.36 2.56 4.35
CA LEU A 63 -10.64 3.24 4.10
C LEU A 63 -11.55 3.15 5.33
N SER A 64 -12.48 4.08 5.45
CA SER A 64 -13.51 4.01 6.50
C SER A 64 -14.44 2.82 6.24
N GLU A 65 -14.59 1.92 7.20
CA GLU A 65 -15.54 0.79 7.12
C GLU A 65 -17.02 1.24 7.10
N GLN A 66 -17.27 2.49 7.51
CA GLN A 66 -18.61 3.10 7.47
C GLN A 66 -18.99 3.56 6.06
N GLU A 67 -17.98 3.86 5.23
CA GLU A 67 -18.18 4.40 3.88
C GLU A 67 -17.92 3.33 2.80
N TYR A 68 -16.97 2.43 3.03
CA TYR A 68 -16.50 1.48 2.04
C TYR A 68 -16.42 0.04 2.57
N ASN A 69 -16.71 -0.89 1.66
CA ASN A 69 -16.55 -2.33 1.81
C ASN A 69 -16.19 -2.94 0.43
N ASP A 70 -16.04 -4.25 0.32
CA ASP A 70 -15.64 -4.90 -0.93
C ASP A 70 -16.71 -4.80 -2.05
N GLU A 71 -17.98 -4.64 -1.68
CA GLU A 71 -19.10 -4.54 -2.62
C GLU A 71 -19.13 -3.16 -3.30
N ASN A 72 -19.00 -2.10 -2.51
CA ASN A 72 -19.10 -0.71 -2.98
C ASN A 72 -17.75 -0.05 -3.34
N LEU A 73 -16.65 -0.80 -3.26
CA LEU A 73 -15.32 -0.28 -3.58
C LEU A 73 -15.24 0.18 -5.06
N PRO A 74 -14.73 1.39 -5.34
CA PRO A 74 -14.55 1.87 -6.70
C PRO A 74 -13.68 0.92 -7.55
N GLN A 75 -14.01 0.78 -8.84
CA GLN A 75 -13.29 -0.11 -9.75
C GLN A 75 -11.79 0.20 -9.84
N SER A 76 -11.42 1.49 -9.82
CA SER A 76 -10.02 1.91 -9.82
C SER A 76 -9.22 1.33 -8.66
N LEU A 77 -9.83 1.19 -7.48
CA LEU A 77 -9.19 0.59 -6.32
C LEU A 77 -9.18 -0.95 -6.39
N LYS A 78 -10.20 -1.58 -6.98
CA LYS A 78 -10.18 -3.01 -7.29
C LYS A 78 -9.04 -3.35 -8.25
N ASP A 79 -8.81 -2.52 -9.26
CA ASP A 79 -7.71 -2.68 -10.22
C ASP A 79 -6.35 -2.52 -9.54
N LEU A 80 -6.20 -1.55 -8.62
CA LEU A 80 -4.98 -1.41 -7.82
C LEU A 80 -4.74 -2.61 -6.90
N ARG A 81 -5.80 -3.23 -6.38
CA ARG A 81 -5.68 -4.46 -5.59
C ARG A 81 -5.10 -5.61 -6.40
N SER A 82 -5.53 -5.74 -7.66
CA SER A 82 -4.90 -6.71 -8.57
C SER A 82 -3.42 -6.43 -8.79
N ARG A 83 -3.01 -5.15 -8.71
CA ARG A 83 -1.64 -4.64 -8.84
C ARG A 83 -0.81 -4.59 -7.57
N GLY A 84 -1.15 -5.41 -6.58
CA GLY A 84 -0.33 -5.58 -5.38
C GLY A 84 -0.58 -4.55 -4.27
N ALA A 85 -1.53 -3.64 -4.44
CA ALA A 85 -1.98 -2.78 -3.35
C ALA A 85 -2.92 -3.53 -2.40
N GLU A 86 -2.68 -3.46 -1.10
CA GLU A 86 -3.63 -3.90 -0.10
C GLU A 86 -4.67 -2.81 0.16
N ILE A 87 -5.92 -3.23 0.37
CA ILE A 87 -7.00 -2.34 0.81
C ILE A 87 -7.57 -2.94 2.08
N ALA A 88 -7.60 -2.13 3.13
CA ALA A 88 -8.15 -2.52 4.41
C ALA A 88 -9.17 -1.48 4.88
N TYR A 89 -10.12 -1.93 5.68
CA TYR A 89 -11.16 -1.10 6.26
C TYR A 89 -10.86 -0.91 7.74
N CYS A 90 -11.07 0.31 8.25
CA CYS A 90 -10.92 0.60 9.66
C CYS A 90 -12.11 1.44 10.17
N PRO A 91 -12.45 1.32 11.46
CA PRO A 91 -13.35 2.26 12.12
C PRO A 91 -12.85 3.70 11.95
N ASP A 92 -13.75 4.67 11.84
CA ASP A 92 -13.35 6.07 11.68
C ASP A 92 -12.66 6.60 12.96
N TYR A 93 -11.33 6.55 12.97
CA TYR A 93 -10.52 6.96 14.12
C TYR A 93 -10.21 8.46 14.18
N ARG A 94 -10.83 9.31 13.32
CA ARG A 94 -10.50 10.74 13.16
C ARG A 94 -9.01 10.99 12.82
N SER A 95 -8.62 12.27 12.71
CA SER A 95 -7.40 12.77 12.04
C SER A 95 -6.02 12.33 12.57
N TYR A 96 -5.90 11.60 13.69
CA TYR A 96 -4.59 11.41 14.35
C TYR A 96 -4.23 9.97 14.76
N LYS A 97 -4.99 8.95 14.32
CA LYS A 97 -4.75 7.56 14.79
C LYS A 97 -4.58 6.53 13.69
N LYS A 98 -4.33 6.95 12.45
CA LYS A 98 -4.28 6.03 11.30
C LYS A 98 -2.91 5.39 11.03
N ILE A 99 -1.83 5.85 11.67
CA ILE A 99 -0.55 5.13 11.72
C ILE A 99 -0.66 3.88 12.62
N ILE A 100 -1.52 3.93 13.64
CA ILE A 100 -1.65 2.87 14.66
C ILE A 100 -2.10 1.52 14.07
N PRO A 101 -3.09 1.44 13.16
CA PRO A 101 -3.45 0.19 12.50
C PRO A 101 -2.30 -0.47 11.76
N THR A 102 -1.50 0.32 11.01
CA THR A 102 -0.36 -0.23 10.26
C THR A 102 0.75 -0.69 11.21
N LEU A 103 1.11 0.09 12.23
CA LEU A 103 2.08 -0.35 13.25
C LEU A 103 1.61 -1.59 14.02
N ARG A 104 0.30 -1.75 14.25
CA ARG A 104 -0.24 -2.96 14.90
C ARG A 104 -0.24 -4.17 13.97
N LYS A 105 -0.52 -3.97 12.68
CA LYS A 105 -0.58 -5.04 11.68
C LYS A 105 0.83 -5.48 11.26
N TYR A 106 1.77 -4.54 11.21
CA TYR A 106 3.14 -4.72 10.75
C TYR A 106 4.13 -4.02 11.70
N PRO A 107 4.37 -4.58 12.90
CA PRO A 107 5.20 -3.93 13.92
C PRO A 107 6.69 -3.87 13.57
N GLU A 108 7.15 -4.75 12.68
CA GLU A 108 8.55 -4.87 12.25
C GLU A 108 8.85 -4.10 10.95
N ASP A 109 7.84 -3.48 10.34
CA ASP A 109 8.00 -2.76 9.07
C ASP A 109 8.38 -1.30 9.32
N VAL A 110 9.23 -0.76 8.46
CA VAL A 110 9.45 0.69 8.37
C VAL A 110 8.27 1.29 7.58
N ILE A 111 7.55 2.24 8.20
CA ILE A 111 6.36 2.91 7.65
C ILE A 111 6.69 4.32 7.18
#